data_AF-W4HJW1-F1
#
_entry.id   AF-W4HJW1-F1
#
_cell.length_a   1.000
_cell.length_b   1.000
_cell.length_c   1.000
_cell.angle_alpha   90.00
_cell.angle_beta   90.00
_cell.angle_gamma   90.00
#
_symmetry.space_group_name_H-M   'P 1'
#
loop_
_entity.id
_entity.type
_entity.pdbx_description
1 polymer ?
#
loop_
_entity_poly.entity_id
_entity_poly.type
_entity_poly.pdbx_seq_one_letter_code
_entity_poly.pdbx_strand_id
1 'polypeptide(L)'
;MTKPLVRKLRCAIYTRKSSEEGLEQEFNSLHAKREACEAFIASQRSEGWVLVRDQYDDGGISGGTLERPGLQRLLEDIEDRLIDVVVVYKIDRLSRSLADFVKLVEVFDRNGVTFVSVTQSFNTTTSMGRLTLNILLSFAQFEREVTAERIRDKVAASRKKGMWMGGVPPFGYRVENRKLVVDEEHAAHVRWIFTRFLEIGSGMELAREVTKRGIRTPRGNRIDKKYLYRMLNNRAYIGEAVHKGESYPGEHDAIIDLETWDRVHAILQESPRKRAARTRAETPALLKGLLFGPDGAAFSPTHTRKGDRLYRYYVSQTVLKHGAGSCPVGRVPAGEIEAAVIDQLRAVFRQPEIVAGTWKAARAHADDITEANARAALRQLDPLWDELFPTEQARIVALLVERVDIGTNGLNVRLRVDGLGGLAREMLAGDIEAAA
;
A
#
# COMPACT_ATOMS: atom_id res chain seq x y z
N MET A 1 -50.13 50.87 -12.71
CA MET A 1 -48.74 50.39 -12.83
C MET A 1 -48.13 50.32 -11.45
N THR A 2 -48.02 49.13 -10.87
CA THR A 2 -47.38 48.89 -9.57
C THR A 2 -45.88 49.10 -9.75
N LYS A 3 -45.30 50.09 -9.06
CA LYS A 3 -43.85 50.33 -9.05
C LYS A 3 -43.16 49.04 -8.58
N PRO A 4 -42.17 48.50 -9.32
CA PRO A 4 -41.46 47.31 -8.88
C PRO A 4 -40.81 47.57 -7.51
N LEU A 5 -41.00 46.64 -6.57
CA LEU A 5 -40.37 46.68 -5.25
C LEU A 5 -38.86 46.55 -5.42
N VAL A 6 -38.14 47.66 -5.32
CA VAL A 6 -36.67 47.66 -5.35
C VAL A 6 -36.17 47.07 -4.03
N ARG A 7 -35.49 45.93 -4.10
CA ARG A 7 -34.87 45.26 -2.94
C ARG A 7 -33.80 46.17 -2.35
N LYS A 8 -33.83 46.37 -1.03
CA LYS A 8 -32.78 47.12 -0.33
C LYS A 8 -31.49 46.29 -0.28
N LEU A 9 -30.38 46.88 -0.69
CA LEU A 9 -29.03 46.30 -0.67
C LEU A 9 -28.20 47.00 0.40
N ARG A 10 -27.64 46.24 1.33
CA ARG A 10 -26.83 46.75 2.45
C ARG A 10 -25.39 46.97 2.00
N CYS A 11 -24.97 48.22 1.95
CA CYS A 11 -23.67 48.64 1.45
C CYS A 11 -22.71 48.93 2.61
N ALA A 12 -21.60 48.21 2.67
CA ALA A 12 -20.48 48.48 3.55
C ALA A 12 -19.42 49.31 2.84
N ILE A 13 -18.88 50.32 3.53
CA ILE A 13 -17.72 51.07 3.05
C ILE A 13 -16.50 50.56 3.80
N TYR A 14 -15.47 50.18 3.05
CA TYR A 14 -14.18 49.82 3.61
C TYR A 14 -13.13 50.90 3.30
N THR A 15 -12.48 51.41 4.34
CA THR A 15 -11.42 52.42 4.21
C THR A 15 -10.12 52.00 4.89
N ARG A 16 -8.99 52.48 4.37
CA ARG A 16 -7.66 52.16 4.94
C ARG A 16 -6.72 53.37 4.86
N LYS A 17 -6.00 53.64 5.95
CA LYS A 17 -4.92 54.65 5.97
C LYS A 17 -3.63 53.99 5.50
N SER A 18 -3.05 54.50 4.42
CA SER A 18 -1.75 54.03 3.92
C SER A 18 -0.66 54.44 4.90
N SER A 19 0.24 53.52 5.26
CA SER A 19 1.43 53.82 6.07
C SER A 19 2.48 54.65 5.32
N GLU A 20 2.38 54.76 3.99
CA GLU A 20 3.34 55.47 3.12
C GLU A 20 2.83 56.84 2.63
N GLU A 21 1.54 57.19 2.83
CA GLU A 21 1.06 58.54 2.53
C GLU A 21 1.30 59.39 3.78
N GLY A 22 2.33 60.24 3.70
CA GLY A 22 2.82 61.09 4.78
C GLY A 22 1.72 61.84 5.54
N LEU A 23 2.00 62.08 6.81
CA LEU A 23 1.17 62.77 7.80
C LEU A 23 0.85 64.25 7.48
N GLU A 24 1.07 64.71 6.26
CA GLU A 24 0.95 66.13 5.87
C GLU A 24 0.12 66.28 4.59
N GLN A 25 -1.20 66.22 4.74
CA GLN A 25 -2.17 66.94 3.89
C GLN A 25 -3.56 66.73 4.49
N GLU A 26 -4.09 67.75 5.19
CA GLU A 26 -5.42 67.79 5.80
C GLU A 26 -6.58 67.56 4.81
N PHE A 27 -6.30 67.52 3.50
CA PHE A 27 -7.27 67.27 2.42
C PHE A 27 -7.33 65.80 1.92
N ASN A 28 -6.50 64.89 2.43
CA ASN A 28 -6.46 63.47 2.02
C ASN A 28 -6.94 62.51 3.13
N SER A 29 -7.81 63.02 4.00
CA SER A 29 -8.33 62.31 5.17
C SER A 29 -9.14 61.08 4.78
N LEU A 30 -9.12 60.04 5.64
CA LEU A 30 -10.04 58.89 5.54
C LEU A 30 -11.49 59.34 5.37
N HIS A 31 -11.84 60.48 5.97
CA HIS A 31 -13.14 61.12 5.88
C HIS A 31 -13.50 61.51 4.45
N ALA A 32 -12.62 62.17 3.68
CA ALA A 32 -12.89 62.53 2.29
C ALA A 32 -13.08 61.29 1.39
N LYS A 33 -12.31 60.22 1.62
CA LYS A 33 -12.43 58.95 0.89
C LYS A 33 -13.74 58.24 1.21
N ARG A 34 -14.16 58.29 2.48
CA ARG A 34 -15.43 57.75 2.95
C ARG A 34 -16.61 58.55 2.40
N GLU A 35 -16.56 59.87 2.49
CA GLU A 35 -17.58 60.78 1.97
C GLU A 35 -17.83 60.58 0.47
N ALA A 36 -16.77 60.35 -0.32
CA ALA A 36 -16.91 60.00 -1.72
C ALA A 36 -17.66 58.66 -1.93
N CYS A 37 -17.41 57.66 -1.07
CA CYS A 37 -18.13 56.38 -1.11
C CYS A 37 -19.59 56.53 -0.63
N GLU A 38 -19.84 57.35 0.39
CA GLU A 38 -21.18 57.65 0.89
C GLU A 38 -22.01 58.40 -0.15
N ALA A 39 -21.42 59.39 -0.82
CA ALA A 39 -22.04 60.12 -1.93
C ALA A 39 -22.35 59.19 -3.11
N PHE A 40 -21.45 58.23 -3.41
CA PHE A 40 -21.71 57.22 -4.43
C PHE A 40 -22.85 56.27 -4.04
N ILE A 41 -22.90 55.78 -2.80
CA ILE A 41 -24.03 54.96 -2.33
C ILE A 41 -25.34 55.77 -2.37
N ALA A 42 -25.30 57.05 -2.01
CA ALA A 42 -26.44 57.95 -2.05
C ALA A 42 -26.96 58.18 -3.49
N SER A 43 -26.05 58.27 -4.47
CA SER A 43 -26.45 58.40 -5.88
C SER A 43 -27.11 57.13 -6.43
N GLN A 44 -26.81 55.96 -5.86
CA GLN A 44 -27.41 54.67 -6.22
C GLN A 44 -28.67 54.29 -5.41
N ARG A 45 -29.29 55.24 -4.70
CA ARG A 45 -30.53 54.99 -3.94
C ARG A 45 -31.69 54.47 -4.79
N SER A 46 -31.74 54.83 -6.07
CA SER A 46 -32.74 54.30 -7.03
C SER A 46 -32.58 52.80 -7.27
N GLU A 47 -31.39 52.25 -7.07
CA GLU A 47 -31.10 50.80 -7.14
C GLU A 47 -31.29 50.09 -5.79
N GLY A 48 -31.75 50.81 -4.76
CA GLY A 48 -32.03 50.24 -3.43
C GLY A 48 -30.84 50.20 -2.48
N TRP A 49 -29.74 50.86 -2.79
CA TRP A 49 -28.53 50.86 -1.97
C TRP A 49 -28.73 51.63 -0.66
N VAL A 50 -28.33 51.01 0.46
CA VAL A 50 -28.46 51.56 1.82
C VAL A 50 -27.16 51.34 2.57
N LEU A 51 -26.54 52.43 3.03
CA LEU A 51 -25.34 52.40 3.85
C LEU A 51 -25.60 51.73 5.20
N VAL A 52 -24.77 50.75 5.58
CA VAL A 52 -24.78 50.15 6.93
C VAL A 52 -24.17 51.11 7.95
N ARG A 53 -24.60 51.00 9.22
CA ARG A 53 -24.12 51.89 10.30
C ARG A 53 -22.67 51.60 10.69
N ASP A 54 -22.25 50.35 10.56
CA ASP A 54 -20.91 49.92 10.96
C ASP A 54 -19.83 50.54 10.08
N GLN A 55 -18.73 50.93 10.72
CA GLN A 55 -17.54 51.44 10.04
C GLN A 55 -16.48 50.36 9.99
N TYR A 56 -16.03 50.06 8.77
CA TYR A 56 -14.94 49.14 8.49
C TYR A 56 -13.73 49.97 8.04
N ASP A 57 -12.87 50.31 8.99
CA ASP A 57 -11.68 51.11 8.75
C ASP A 57 -10.44 50.50 9.41
N ASP A 58 -9.34 50.49 8.67
CA ASP A 58 -8.03 50.03 9.14
C ASP A 58 -7.00 51.17 9.04
N GLY A 59 -6.64 51.74 10.20
CA GLY A 59 -5.63 52.79 10.31
C GLY A 59 -4.22 52.22 10.58
N GLY A 60 -3.21 52.62 9.79
CA GLY A 60 -1.80 52.35 10.10
C GLY A 60 -1.31 50.92 9.79
N ILE A 61 -2.14 50.08 9.17
CA ILE A 61 -1.81 48.68 8.84
C ILE A 61 -1.54 48.53 7.33
N SER A 62 -0.53 47.74 6.97
CA SER A 62 -0.15 47.47 5.58
C SER A 62 -1.26 46.76 4.81
N GLY A 63 -1.49 47.20 3.56
CA GLY A 63 -2.44 46.56 2.63
C GLY A 63 -1.91 45.27 1.96
N GLY A 64 -0.75 44.76 2.38
CA GLY A 64 -0.16 43.50 1.90
C GLY A 64 -0.53 42.27 2.74
N THR A 65 -1.28 42.43 3.83
CA THR A 65 -1.69 41.36 4.75
C THR A 65 -3.21 41.29 4.83
N LEU A 66 -3.78 40.09 5.04
CA LEU A 66 -5.22 39.91 5.26
C LEU A 66 -5.63 39.96 6.74
N GLU A 67 -4.68 39.85 7.67
CA GLU A 67 -4.87 40.02 9.12
C GLU A 67 -5.04 41.50 9.47
N ARG A 68 -6.26 41.98 9.29
CA ARG A 68 -6.65 43.37 9.52
C ARG A 68 -7.97 43.39 10.27
N PRO A 69 -8.07 44.03 11.46
CA PRO A 69 -9.29 43.99 12.27
C PRO A 69 -10.54 44.50 11.56
N GLY A 70 -10.45 45.61 10.82
CA GLY A 70 -11.57 46.18 10.07
C GLY A 70 -12.00 45.30 8.91
N LEU A 71 -11.03 44.73 8.17
CA LEU A 71 -11.30 43.78 7.09
C LEU A 71 -11.85 42.44 7.61
N GLN A 72 -11.36 41.93 8.75
CA GLN A 72 -11.85 40.67 9.33
C GLN A 72 -13.30 40.81 9.78
N ARG A 73 -13.64 41.90 10.48
CA ARG A 73 -15.03 42.23 10.82
C ARG A 73 -15.92 42.32 9.58
N LEU A 74 -15.43 42.95 8.51
CA LEU A 74 -16.16 43.02 7.25
C LEU A 74 -16.44 41.62 6.67
N LEU A 75 -15.46 40.72 6.73
CA LEU A 75 -15.61 39.34 6.24
C LEU A 75 -16.58 38.53 7.10
N GLU A 76 -16.53 38.67 8.43
CA GLU A 76 -17.49 38.06 9.35
C GLU A 76 -18.92 38.52 9.05
N ASP A 77 -19.12 39.84 8.91
CA ASP A 77 -20.44 40.42 8.59
C ASP A 77 -20.94 40.01 7.18
N ILE A 78 -20.03 39.69 6.26
CA ILE A 78 -20.37 39.11 4.95
C ILE A 78 -20.82 37.65 5.09
N GLU A 79 -20.13 36.85 5.90
CA GLU A 79 -20.49 35.45 6.17
C GLU A 79 -21.83 35.34 6.90
N ASP A 80 -22.12 36.27 7.81
CA ASP A 80 -23.41 36.41 8.50
C ASP A 80 -24.52 36.99 7.60
N ARG A 81 -24.21 37.26 6.31
CA ARG A 81 -25.11 37.85 5.31
C ARG A 81 -25.70 39.17 5.79
N LEU A 82 -24.94 39.98 6.50
CA LEU A 82 -25.33 41.34 6.93
C LEU A 82 -25.03 42.40 5.85
N ILE A 83 -24.21 42.04 4.86
CA ILE A 83 -23.72 42.93 3.80
C ILE A 83 -24.06 42.34 2.43
N ASP A 84 -24.54 43.17 1.50
CA ASP A 84 -24.83 42.78 0.12
C ASP A 84 -23.87 43.46 -0.89
N VAL A 85 -23.26 44.60 -0.54
CA VAL A 85 -22.35 45.36 -1.39
C VAL A 85 -21.16 45.90 -0.58
N VAL A 86 -19.94 45.73 -1.08
CA VAL A 86 -18.71 46.34 -0.54
C VAL A 86 -18.25 47.45 -1.47
N VAL A 87 -18.11 48.65 -0.93
CA VAL A 87 -17.70 49.86 -1.65
C VAL A 87 -16.34 50.33 -1.14
N VAL A 88 -15.42 50.56 -2.07
CA VAL A 88 -14.09 51.12 -1.78
C VAL A 88 -13.78 52.30 -2.70
N TYR A 89 -12.94 53.22 -2.23
CA TYR A 89 -12.53 54.37 -3.04
C TYR A 89 -11.67 53.95 -4.25
N LYS A 90 -10.71 53.05 -4.02
CA LYS A 90 -9.77 52.47 -4.99
C LYS A 90 -9.45 51.02 -4.62
N ILE A 91 -9.07 50.20 -5.60
CA ILE A 91 -8.74 48.77 -5.39
C ILE A 91 -7.54 48.59 -4.44
N ASP A 92 -6.53 49.48 -4.53
CA ASP A 92 -5.33 49.49 -3.66
C ASP A 92 -5.63 49.73 -2.16
N ARG A 93 -6.86 50.19 -1.85
CA ARG A 93 -7.32 50.36 -0.47
C ARG A 93 -7.71 49.03 0.13
N LEU A 94 -8.27 48.11 -0.66
CA LEU A 94 -8.62 46.76 -0.23
C LEU A 94 -7.40 45.83 -0.15
N SER A 95 -6.56 45.80 -1.20
CA SER A 95 -5.32 45.02 -1.22
C SER A 95 -4.31 45.62 -2.19
N ARG A 96 -3.02 45.60 -1.81
CA ARG A 96 -1.90 45.91 -2.72
C ARG A 96 -1.42 44.68 -3.51
N SER A 97 -1.80 43.49 -3.07
CA SER A 97 -1.48 42.20 -3.68
C SER A 97 -2.65 41.75 -4.54
N LEU A 98 -2.41 41.51 -5.83
CA LEU A 98 -3.42 40.98 -6.74
C LEU A 98 -3.95 39.62 -6.26
N ALA A 99 -3.07 38.77 -5.72
CA ALA A 99 -3.45 37.46 -5.19
C ALA A 99 -4.43 37.57 -4.01
N ASP A 100 -4.19 38.52 -3.10
CA ASP A 100 -5.07 38.71 -1.94
C ASP A 100 -6.36 39.45 -2.32
N PHE A 101 -6.31 40.34 -3.31
CA PHE A 101 -7.50 40.93 -3.91
C PHE A 101 -8.40 39.84 -4.51
N VAL A 102 -7.82 38.92 -5.30
CA VAL A 102 -8.52 37.78 -5.89
C VAL A 102 -9.19 36.92 -4.81
N LYS A 103 -8.48 36.56 -3.73
CA LYS A 103 -9.08 35.78 -2.62
C LYS A 103 -10.27 36.49 -1.98
N LEU A 104 -10.18 37.80 -1.72
CA LEU A 104 -11.26 38.57 -1.12
C LEU A 104 -12.49 38.59 -2.05
N VAL A 105 -12.26 38.79 -3.34
CA VAL A 105 -13.32 38.80 -4.35
C VAL A 105 -13.97 37.42 -4.50
N GLU A 106 -13.21 36.32 -4.43
CA GLU A 106 -13.78 34.95 -4.39
C GLU A 106 -14.70 34.76 -3.16
N VAL A 107 -14.34 35.32 -2.00
CA VAL A 107 -15.19 35.28 -0.79
C VAL A 107 -16.46 36.11 -0.99
N PHE A 108 -16.35 37.29 -1.61
CA PHE A 108 -17.52 38.13 -1.91
C PHE A 108 -18.47 37.43 -2.88
N ASP A 109 -17.96 36.87 -3.98
CA ASP A 109 -18.76 36.19 -4.99
C ASP A 109 -19.46 34.95 -4.42
N ARG A 110 -18.76 34.14 -3.60
CA ARG A 110 -19.34 32.97 -2.92
C ARG A 110 -20.51 33.33 -2.01
N ASN A 111 -20.46 34.50 -1.38
CA ASN A 111 -21.52 35.01 -0.50
C ASN A 111 -22.56 35.87 -1.24
N GLY A 112 -22.45 36.02 -2.57
CA GLY A 112 -23.36 36.84 -3.38
C GLY A 112 -23.20 38.35 -3.14
N VAL A 113 -22.05 38.78 -2.61
CA VAL A 113 -21.73 40.17 -2.30
C VAL A 113 -21.11 40.83 -3.52
N THR A 114 -21.62 42.02 -3.85
CA THR A 114 -21.11 42.84 -4.96
C THR A 114 -19.92 43.69 -4.50
N PHE A 115 -18.91 43.84 -5.34
CA PHE A 115 -17.76 44.71 -5.08
C PHE A 115 -17.71 45.89 -6.06
N VAL A 116 -17.54 47.10 -5.52
CA VAL A 116 -17.47 48.33 -6.31
C VAL A 116 -16.31 49.23 -5.90
N SER A 117 -15.55 49.69 -6.90
CA SER A 117 -14.53 50.73 -6.77
C SER A 117 -15.01 52.05 -7.36
N VAL A 118 -15.07 53.10 -6.54
CA VAL A 118 -15.65 54.41 -6.91
C VAL A 118 -14.85 55.10 -8.02
N THR A 119 -13.53 55.09 -7.95
CA THR A 119 -12.69 55.87 -8.90
C THR A 119 -12.23 55.10 -10.14
N GLN A 120 -12.32 53.76 -10.12
CA GLN A 120 -11.82 52.91 -11.21
C GLN A 120 -12.95 52.29 -12.03
N SER A 121 -14.20 52.74 -11.85
CA SER A 121 -15.40 52.22 -12.52
C SER A 121 -15.47 50.69 -12.58
N PHE A 122 -14.93 50.03 -11.55
CA PHE A 122 -14.89 48.57 -11.48
C PHE A 122 -16.06 48.11 -10.66
N ASN A 123 -17.02 47.45 -11.31
CA ASN A 123 -18.25 46.99 -10.69
C ASN A 123 -18.56 45.55 -11.09
N THR A 124 -18.58 44.65 -10.12
CA THR A 124 -18.87 43.21 -10.35
C THR A 124 -20.34 42.91 -10.63
N THR A 125 -21.25 43.90 -10.60
CA THR A 125 -22.61 43.74 -11.16
C THR A 125 -22.63 43.77 -12.68
N THR A 126 -21.66 44.42 -13.32
CA THR A 126 -21.62 44.60 -14.77
C THR A 126 -21.00 43.40 -15.48
N SER A 127 -21.47 43.08 -16.69
CA SER A 127 -20.91 41.98 -17.49
C SER A 127 -19.41 42.18 -17.77
N MET A 128 -18.97 43.43 -17.98
CA MET A 128 -17.57 43.77 -18.19
C MET A 128 -16.71 43.62 -16.92
N GLY A 129 -17.24 44.02 -15.76
CA GLY A 129 -16.56 43.84 -14.47
C GLY A 129 -16.42 42.36 -14.10
N ARG A 130 -17.46 41.55 -14.33
CA ARG A 130 -17.39 40.09 -14.17
C ARG A 130 -16.39 39.43 -15.10
N LEU A 131 -16.32 39.85 -16.37
CA LEU A 131 -15.33 39.35 -17.32
C LEU A 131 -13.90 39.65 -16.84
N THR A 132 -13.64 40.90 -16.45
CA THR A 132 -12.31 41.32 -15.97
C THR A 132 -11.90 40.56 -14.72
N LEU A 133 -12.83 40.34 -13.80
CA LEU A 133 -12.64 39.52 -12.60
C LEU A 133 -12.27 38.08 -12.94
N ASN A 134 -13.00 37.43 -13.85
CA ASN A 134 -12.71 36.06 -14.29
C ASN A 134 -11.34 35.93 -14.96
N ILE A 135 -10.90 36.96 -15.70
CA ILE A 135 -9.56 37.01 -16.29
C ILE A 135 -8.50 37.05 -15.17
N LEU A 136 -8.65 37.95 -14.19
CA LEU A 136 -7.72 38.04 -13.06
C LEU A 136 -7.66 36.75 -12.25
N LEU A 137 -8.82 36.10 -12.02
CA LEU A 137 -8.89 34.78 -11.39
C LEU A 137 -8.13 33.72 -12.18
N SER A 138 -8.33 33.67 -13.50
CA SER A 138 -7.67 32.70 -14.37
C SER A 138 -6.14 32.89 -14.35
N PHE A 139 -5.66 34.13 -14.36
CA PHE A 139 -4.22 34.41 -14.21
C PHE A 139 -3.68 33.99 -12.84
N ALA A 140 -4.42 34.27 -11.75
CA ALA A 140 -4.01 33.87 -10.41
C ALA A 140 -3.99 32.34 -10.23
N GLN A 141 -4.88 31.62 -10.92
CA GLN A 141 -4.86 30.16 -10.98
C GLN A 141 -3.68 29.66 -11.82
N PHE A 142 -3.46 30.23 -13.00
CA PHE A 142 -2.34 29.90 -13.87
C PHE A 142 -0.98 30.06 -13.16
N GLU A 143 -0.75 31.18 -12.49
CA GLU A 143 0.48 31.43 -11.71
C GLU A 143 0.69 30.39 -10.59
N ARG A 144 -0.39 29.96 -9.92
CA ARG A 144 -0.34 28.89 -8.91
C ARG A 144 0.08 27.56 -9.54
N GLU A 145 -0.48 27.22 -10.71
CA GLU A 145 -0.17 25.98 -11.42
C GLU A 145 1.27 25.96 -11.94
N VAL A 146 1.74 27.06 -12.55
CA VAL A 146 3.12 27.22 -13.02
C VAL A 146 4.12 27.16 -11.86
N THR A 147 3.79 27.77 -10.72
CA THR A 147 4.63 27.70 -9.51
C THR A 147 4.70 26.26 -8.99
N ALA A 148 3.58 25.55 -8.94
CA ALA A 148 3.54 24.15 -8.53
C ALA A 148 4.33 23.23 -9.48
N GLU A 149 4.28 23.49 -10.79
CA GLU A 149 5.13 22.81 -11.78
C GLU A 149 6.62 23.06 -11.52
N ARG A 150 7.04 24.31 -11.38
CA ARG A 150 8.45 24.64 -11.09
C ARG A 150 8.94 24.03 -9.78
N ILE A 151 8.11 23.96 -8.74
CA ILE A 151 8.45 23.29 -7.49
C ILE A 151 8.66 21.80 -7.72
N ARG A 152 7.76 21.13 -8.47
CA ARG A 152 7.91 19.71 -8.82
C ARG A 152 9.19 19.44 -9.60
N ASP A 153 9.54 20.30 -10.55
CA ASP A 153 10.76 20.16 -11.35
C ASP A 153 12.02 20.36 -10.49
N LYS A 154 12.02 21.36 -9.60
CA LYS A 154 13.10 21.55 -8.64
C LYS A 154 13.25 20.37 -7.69
N VAL A 155 12.14 19.78 -7.24
CA VAL A 155 12.16 18.57 -6.39
C VAL A 155 12.71 17.38 -7.17
N ALA A 156 12.29 17.18 -8.42
CA ALA A 156 12.80 16.10 -9.26
C ALA A 156 14.31 16.27 -9.53
N ALA A 157 14.76 17.47 -9.91
CA ALA A 157 16.17 17.78 -10.10
C ALA A 157 16.99 17.60 -8.82
N SER A 158 16.44 17.98 -7.67
CA SER A 158 17.10 17.80 -6.37
C SER A 158 17.24 16.33 -5.97
N ARG A 159 16.21 15.50 -6.24
CA ARG A 159 16.28 14.05 -6.02
C ARG A 159 17.26 13.36 -6.98
N LYS A 160 17.35 13.82 -8.24
CA LYS A 160 18.36 13.35 -9.19
C LYS A 160 19.79 13.64 -8.72
N LYS A 161 19.98 14.70 -7.94
CA LYS A 161 21.22 15.02 -7.25
C LYS A 161 21.39 14.26 -5.91
N GLY A 162 20.57 13.25 -5.63
CA GLY A 162 20.68 12.45 -4.41
C GLY A 162 20.23 13.14 -3.12
N MET A 163 19.63 14.33 -3.18
CA MET A 163 19.15 15.05 -1.99
C MET A 163 17.81 14.51 -1.49
N TRP A 164 17.66 14.41 -0.16
CA TRP A 164 16.43 14.02 0.51
C TRP A 164 15.42 15.16 0.54
N MET A 165 14.38 15.04 -0.30
CA MET A 165 13.33 16.06 -0.46
C MET A 165 12.13 15.89 0.48
N GLY A 166 12.27 15.14 1.57
CA GLY A 166 11.28 15.01 2.64
C GLY A 166 10.54 13.67 2.69
N GLY A 167 9.68 13.53 3.71
CA GLY A 167 9.04 12.28 4.10
C GLY A 167 9.72 11.61 5.29
N VAL A 168 9.22 10.44 5.69
CA VAL A 168 9.83 9.65 6.77
C VAL A 168 11.08 8.97 6.21
N PRO A 169 12.27 9.17 6.81
CA PRO A 169 13.49 8.52 6.33
C PRO A 169 13.36 6.99 6.42
N PRO A 170 14.05 6.24 5.53
CA PRO A 170 14.16 4.80 5.68
C PRO A 170 14.78 4.44 7.05
N PHE A 171 14.37 3.31 7.62
CA PHE A 171 14.91 2.83 8.88
C PHE A 171 16.42 2.63 8.77
N GLY A 172 17.22 2.98 9.78
CA GLY A 172 18.69 2.95 9.65
C GLY A 172 19.30 4.24 9.10
N TYR A 173 18.48 5.22 8.68
CA TYR A 173 18.94 6.53 8.26
C TYR A 173 18.30 7.66 9.07
N ARG A 174 19.07 8.72 9.26
CA ARG A 174 18.66 10.01 9.81
C ARG A 174 18.83 11.10 8.76
N VAL A 175 18.03 12.16 8.83
CA VAL A 175 18.15 13.28 7.90
C VAL A 175 18.99 14.38 8.55
N GLU A 176 20.10 14.76 7.92
CA GLU A 176 20.89 15.93 8.27
C GLU A 176 21.10 16.79 7.01
N ASN A 177 20.80 18.08 7.07
CA ASN A 177 21.03 19.01 5.94
C ASN A 177 20.46 18.53 4.58
N ARG A 178 19.28 17.89 4.60
CA ARG A 178 18.64 17.26 3.42
C ARG A 178 19.46 16.11 2.80
N LYS A 179 20.34 15.47 3.57
CA LYS A 179 21.03 14.24 3.20
C LYS A 179 20.64 13.12 4.16
N LEU A 180 20.58 11.90 3.65
CA LEU A 180 20.44 10.72 4.49
C LEU A 180 21.82 10.37 5.03
N VAL A 181 21.92 10.27 6.36
CA VAL A 181 23.14 9.86 7.07
C VAL A 181 22.82 8.57 7.78
N VAL A 182 23.75 7.61 7.74
CA VAL A 182 23.58 6.32 8.41
C VAL A 182 23.49 6.53 9.92
N ASP A 183 22.45 5.96 10.52
CA ASP A 183 22.32 5.86 11.97
C ASP A 183 22.76 4.46 12.36
N GLU A 184 23.97 4.34 12.92
CA GLU A 184 24.65 3.05 13.09
C GLU A 184 23.88 2.06 14.00
N GLU A 185 23.17 2.56 15.02
CA GLU A 185 22.34 1.72 15.90
C GLU A 185 21.21 1.05 15.11
N HIS A 186 20.47 1.86 14.35
CA HIS A 186 19.36 1.37 13.53
C HIS A 186 19.86 0.60 12.29
N ALA A 187 21.01 0.98 11.73
CA ALA A 187 21.64 0.33 10.59
C ALA A 187 22.10 -1.08 10.94
N ALA A 188 22.60 -1.31 12.16
CA ALA A 188 22.92 -2.66 12.64
C ALA A 188 21.69 -3.59 12.61
N HIS A 189 20.51 -3.08 12.96
CA HIS A 189 19.27 -3.83 12.81
C HIS A 189 18.91 -4.10 11.35
N VAL A 190 19.11 -3.14 10.44
CA VAL A 190 18.90 -3.33 9.01
C VAL A 190 19.81 -4.44 8.48
N ARG A 191 21.12 -4.38 8.74
CA ARG A 191 22.08 -5.42 8.32
C ARG A 191 21.66 -6.79 8.84
N TRP A 192 21.32 -6.88 10.12
CA TRP A 192 20.84 -8.13 10.70
C TRP A 192 19.55 -8.65 10.03
N ILE A 193 18.58 -7.78 9.72
CA ILE A 193 17.34 -8.18 9.04
C ILE A 193 17.64 -8.77 7.66
N PHE A 194 18.55 -8.16 6.89
CA PHE A 194 18.95 -8.67 5.57
C PHE A 194 19.66 -10.02 5.68
N THR A 195 20.65 -10.15 6.56
CA THR A 195 21.36 -11.43 6.80
C THR A 195 20.38 -12.52 7.25
N ARG A 196 19.49 -12.21 8.19
CA ARG A 196 18.54 -13.21 8.70
C ARG A 196 17.50 -13.60 7.65
N PHE A 197 17.11 -12.68 6.76
CA PHE A 197 16.26 -13.03 5.62
C PHE A 197 16.95 -13.99 4.65
N LEU A 198 18.26 -13.85 4.41
CA LEU A 198 19.02 -14.79 3.58
C LEU A 198 19.06 -16.20 4.19
N GLU A 199 19.14 -16.31 5.52
CA GLU A 199 19.17 -17.59 6.22
C GLU A 199 17.81 -18.31 6.21
N ILE A 200 16.72 -17.58 6.48
CA ILE A 200 15.38 -18.19 6.65
C ILE A 200 14.59 -18.23 5.32
N GLY A 201 14.71 -17.21 4.47
CA GLY A 201 13.91 -17.05 3.25
C GLY A 201 12.40 -16.81 3.46
N SER A 202 11.93 -16.69 4.71
CA SER A 202 10.52 -16.53 5.08
C SER A 202 10.24 -15.19 5.77
N GLY A 203 9.47 -14.32 5.11
CA GLY A 203 9.10 -13.01 5.69
C GLY A 203 8.17 -13.09 6.91
N MET A 204 7.43 -14.20 7.09
CA MET A 204 6.57 -14.38 8.27
C MET A 204 7.39 -14.75 9.50
N GLU A 205 8.37 -15.63 9.32
CA GLU A 205 9.25 -16.05 10.40
C GLU A 205 10.19 -14.94 10.82
N LEU A 206 10.73 -14.19 9.84
CA LEU A 206 11.48 -12.97 10.09
C LEU A 206 10.69 -11.96 10.94
N ALA A 207 9.41 -11.73 10.65
CA ALA A 207 8.58 -10.82 11.45
C ALA A 207 8.41 -11.30 12.90
N ARG A 208 8.35 -12.62 13.14
CA ARG A 208 8.29 -13.18 14.50
C ARG A 208 9.61 -12.95 15.23
N GLU A 209 10.75 -13.16 14.59
CA GLU A 209 12.06 -12.94 15.20
C GLU A 209 12.34 -11.47 15.49
N VAL A 210 12.00 -10.58 14.56
CA VAL A 210 12.07 -9.12 14.74
C VAL A 210 11.23 -8.70 15.96
N THR A 211 10.02 -9.26 16.09
CA THR A 211 9.16 -9.01 17.25
C THR A 211 9.78 -9.55 18.55
N LYS A 212 10.35 -10.77 18.51
CA LYS A 212 11.00 -11.41 19.67
C LYS A 212 12.22 -10.63 20.16
N ARG A 213 12.98 -10.02 19.25
CA ARG A 213 14.11 -9.13 19.56
C ARG A 213 13.69 -7.73 20.02
N GLY A 214 12.40 -7.41 19.97
CA GLY A 214 11.90 -6.10 20.39
C GLY A 214 12.25 -4.96 19.42
N ILE A 215 12.68 -5.26 18.20
CA ILE A 215 13.04 -4.24 17.21
C ILE A 215 11.75 -3.54 16.74
N ARG A 216 11.71 -2.23 16.93
CA ARG A 216 10.58 -1.37 16.56
C ARG A 216 11.03 -0.28 15.61
N THR A 217 10.08 0.28 14.88
CA THR A 217 10.34 1.51 14.10
C THR A 217 10.68 2.67 15.04
N PRO A 218 11.29 3.77 14.56
CA PRO A 218 11.66 4.92 15.39
C PRO A 218 10.45 5.60 16.05
N ARG A 219 9.24 5.36 15.53
CA ARG A 219 7.97 5.82 16.12
C ARG A 219 7.34 4.82 17.10
N GLY A 220 8.05 3.74 17.46
CA GLY A 220 7.57 2.70 18.38
C GLY A 220 6.62 1.65 17.77
N ASN A 221 6.27 1.77 16.49
CA ASN A 221 5.38 0.81 15.83
C ASN A 221 6.07 -0.56 15.61
N ARG A 222 5.27 -1.63 15.67
CA ARG A 222 5.71 -3.00 15.36
C ARG A 222 6.07 -3.14 13.88
N ILE A 223 7.15 -3.83 13.59
CA ILE A 223 7.56 -4.19 12.23
C ILE A 223 6.84 -5.46 11.83
N ASP A 224 5.90 -5.35 10.88
CA ASP A 224 5.14 -6.48 10.35
C ASP A 224 5.74 -7.02 9.04
N LYS A 225 5.16 -8.12 8.54
CA LYS A 225 5.56 -8.72 7.26
C LYS A 225 5.55 -7.70 6.12
N LYS A 226 4.50 -6.86 6.02
CA LYS A 226 4.35 -5.87 4.94
C LYS A 226 5.47 -4.83 4.98
N TYR A 227 5.81 -4.37 6.18
CA TYR A 227 6.91 -3.44 6.40
C TYR A 227 8.25 -4.05 5.99
N LEU A 228 8.51 -5.30 6.35
CA LEU A 228 9.74 -6.01 5.98
C LEU A 228 9.91 -6.14 4.47
N TYR A 229 8.86 -6.55 3.73
CA TYR A 229 8.96 -6.59 2.26
C TYR A 229 9.19 -5.21 1.64
N ARG A 230 8.57 -4.15 2.19
CA ARG A 230 8.84 -2.78 1.73
C ARG A 230 10.28 -2.36 2.02
N MET A 231 10.84 -2.76 3.16
CA MET A 231 12.23 -2.52 3.52
C MET A 231 13.19 -3.27 2.58
N LEU A 232 12.99 -4.57 2.36
CA LEU A 232 13.85 -5.39 1.50
C LEU A 232 13.85 -4.93 0.03
N ASN A 233 12.80 -4.23 -0.44
CA ASN A 233 12.72 -3.67 -1.79
C ASN A 233 13.13 -2.19 -1.87
N ASN A 234 13.52 -1.55 -0.75
CA ASN A 234 13.89 -0.14 -0.76
C ASN A 234 15.34 0.06 -1.21
N ARG A 235 15.54 0.56 -2.43
CA ARG A 235 16.87 0.79 -3.03
C ARG A 235 17.71 1.84 -2.30
N ALA A 236 17.12 2.59 -1.35
CA ALA A 236 17.91 3.45 -0.46
C ALA A 236 19.01 2.69 0.28
N TYR A 237 18.80 1.41 0.62
CA TYR A 237 19.79 0.62 1.38
C TYR A 237 21.08 0.30 0.60
N ILE A 238 21.05 0.39 -0.74
CA ILE A 238 22.21 0.23 -1.62
C ILE A 238 22.75 1.58 -2.11
N GLY A 239 22.40 2.69 -1.43
CA GLY A 239 22.93 4.02 -1.77
C GLY A 239 22.20 4.71 -2.93
N GLU A 240 21.00 4.27 -3.31
CA GLU A 240 20.27 4.84 -4.44
C GLU A 240 19.05 5.68 -4.04
N ALA A 241 18.77 6.74 -4.79
CA ALA A 241 17.59 7.58 -4.66
C ALA A 241 16.58 7.29 -5.78
N VAL A 242 15.38 6.83 -5.42
CA VAL A 242 14.32 6.49 -6.39
C VAL A 242 13.34 7.64 -6.57
N HIS A 243 13.05 8.01 -7.83
CA HIS A 243 12.00 8.94 -8.18
C HIS A 243 11.20 8.45 -9.40
N LYS A 244 9.87 8.31 -9.23
CA LYS A 244 8.94 7.84 -10.29
C LYS A 244 9.37 6.53 -10.98
N GLY A 245 10.03 5.63 -10.25
CA GLY A 245 10.49 4.33 -10.76
C GLY A 245 11.89 4.34 -11.38
N GLU A 246 12.48 5.51 -11.61
CA GLU A 246 13.89 5.63 -11.98
C GLU A 246 14.76 5.70 -10.73
N SER A 247 15.93 5.07 -10.81
CA SER A 247 16.91 5.06 -9.73
C SER A 247 18.14 5.86 -10.11
N TYR A 248 18.64 6.66 -9.18
CA TYR A 248 19.84 7.48 -9.34
C TYR A 248 20.81 7.21 -8.19
N PRO A 249 22.12 7.38 -8.38
CA PRO A 249 23.06 7.41 -7.27
C PRO A 249 22.64 8.46 -6.23
N GLY A 250 22.44 8.02 -4.99
CA GLY A 250 22.17 8.90 -3.85
C GLY A 250 23.47 9.53 -3.35
N GLU A 251 23.35 10.59 -2.56
CA GLU A 251 24.51 11.18 -1.85
C GLU A 251 24.80 10.47 -0.51
N HIS A 252 24.04 9.43 -0.18
CA HIS A 252 24.11 8.74 1.10
C HIS A 252 24.80 7.38 1.00
N ASP A 253 25.44 6.98 2.09
CA ASP A 253 26.15 5.70 2.16
C ASP A 253 25.17 4.52 2.14
N ALA A 254 25.56 3.45 1.45
CA ALA A 254 24.84 2.19 1.46
C ALA A 254 24.99 1.51 2.84
N ILE A 255 23.90 0.98 3.37
CA ILE A 255 23.93 0.12 4.58
C ILE A 255 24.22 -1.34 4.20
N ILE A 256 23.79 -1.74 3.00
CA ILE A 256 23.87 -3.11 2.46
C ILE A 256 24.68 -3.07 1.16
N ASP A 257 25.61 -4.01 0.99
CA ASP A 257 26.34 -4.19 -0.26
C ASP A 257 25.46 -4.77 -1.38
N LEU A 258 25.90 -4.59 -2.63
CA LEU A 258 25.14 -5.08 -3.78
C LEU A 258 24.99 -6.62 -3.79
N GLU A 259 25.99 -7.36 -3.30
CA GLU A 259 25.97 -8.82 -3.32
C GLU A 259 24.84 -9.38 -2.42
N THR A 260 24.77 -8.88 -1.18
CA THR A 260 23.72 -9.19 -0.21
C THR A 260 22.36 -8.79 -0.76
N TRP A 261 22.25 -7.61 -1.38
CA TRP A 261 21.03 -7.14 -2.00
C TRP A 261 20.54 -8.08 -3.12
N ASP A 262 21.44 -8.47 -4.03
CA ASP A 262 21.12 -9.33 -5.17
C ASP A 262 20.71 -10.73 -4.72
N ARG A 263 21.39 -11.29 -3.70
CA ARG A 263 21.02 -12.59 -3.10
C ARG A 263 19.63 -12.55 -2.47
N VAL A 264 19.29 -11.46 -1.77
CA VAL A 264 17.93 -11.27 -1.21
C VAL A 264 16.90 -11.21 -2.34
N HIS A 265 17.19 -10.49 -3.43
CA HIS A 265 16.27 -10.36 -4.55
C HIS A 265 16.12 -11.67 -5.33
N ALA A 266 17.15 -12.50 -5.42
CA ALA A 266 17.05 -13.85 -5.98
C ALA A 266 15.98 -14.69 -5.23
N ILE A 267 15.98 -14.63 -3.89
CA ILE A 267 14.98 -15.31 -3.04
C ILE A 267 13.58 -14.68 -3.20
N LEU A 268 13.49 -13.35 -3.37
CA LEU A 268 12.22 -12.66 -3.53
C LEU A 268 11.57 -12.93 -4.90
N GLN A 269 12.36 -12.99 -5.97
CA GLN A 269 11.94 -13.30 -7.34
C GLN A 269 11.58 -14.77 -7.52
N GLU A 270 12.05 -15.64 -6.63
CA GLU A 270 11.62 -17.04 -6.63
C GLU A 270 10.11 -17.14 -6.38
N SER A 271 9.39 -17.74 -7.34
CA SER A 271 7.93 -17.81 -7.35
C SER A 271 7.39 -18.28 -5.99
N PRO A 272 6.36 -17.62 -5.41
CA PRO A 272 5.67 -18.10 -4.22
C PRO A 272 5.21 -19.57 -4.34
N ARG A 273 4.97 -20.06 -5.57
CA ARG A 273 4.64 -21.47 -5.86
C ARG A 273 5.83 -22.41 -5.66
N LYS A 274 7.06 -22.00 -6.02
CA LYS A 274 8.30 -22.76 -5.79
C LYS A 274 8.73 -22.73 -4.31
N ARG A 275 8.61 -21.58 -3.64
CA ARG A 275 8.82 -21.49 -2.17
C ARG A 275 7.80 -22.32 -1.40
N ALA A 276 6.52 -22.25 -1.78
CA ALA A 276 5.51 -23.15 -1.24
C ALA A 276 5.81 -24.62 -1.56
N ALA A 277 6.44 -24.92 -2.71
CA ALA A 277 6.90 -26.28 -3.04
C ALA A 277 8.10 -26.74 -2.19
N ARG A 278 9.02 -25.85 -1.80
CA ARG A 278 10.12 -26.16 -0.88
C ARG A 278 9.63 -26.38 0.55
N THR A 279 8.73 -25.52 1.04
CA THR A 279 8.00 -25.75 2.31
C THR A 279 7.06 -26.97 2.21
N ARG A 280 6.64 -27.39 1.00
CA ARG A 280 5.93 -28.67 0.79
C ARG A 280 6.86 -29.88 1.02
N ALA A 281 8.16 -29.76 0.78
CA ALA A 281 9.14 -30.82 1.03
C ALA A 281 9.53 -30.97 2.52
N GLU A 282 9.46 -29.89 3.31
CA GLU A 282 9.85 -29.90 4.74
C GLU A 282 8.74 -30.39 5.71
N THR A 283 7.48 -30.54 5.25
CA THR A 283 6.40 -31.06 6.12
C THR A 283 6.17 -32.55 5.82
N PRO A 284 6.38 -33.48 6.77
CA PRO A 284 6.12 -34.91 6.59
C PRO A 284 4.61 -35.16 6.59
N ALA A 285 3.98 -34.88 5.45
CA ALA A 285 2.57 -35.09 5.20
C ALA A 285 2.48 -35.91 3.91
N LEU A 286 2.44 -37.22 4.08
CA LEU A 286 2.59 -38.25 3.03
C LEU A 286 1.60 -38.05 1.87
N LEU A 287 0.37 -37.67 2.19
CA LEU A 287 -0.75 -37.53 1.24
C LEU A 287 -0.99 -36.08 0.79
N LYS A 288 -0.05 -35.16 1.03
CA LYS A 288 -0.21 -33.74 0.70
C LYS A 288 -0.33 -33.54 -0.81
N GLY A 289 -1.53 -33.12 -1.26
CA GLY A 289 -1.83 -32.92 -2.68
C GLY A 289 -2.33 -34.17 -3.41
N LEU A 290 -2.42 -35.31 -2.71
CA LEU A 290 -2.94 -36.57 -3.23
C LEU A 290 -4.33 -36.89 -2.69
N LEU A 291 -4.73 -36.31 -1.56
CA LEU A 291 -6.01 -36.59 -0.88
C LEU A 291 -7.13 -35.62 -1.30
N PHE A 292 -8.29 -36.16 -1.67
CA PHE A 292 -9.47 -35.43 -2.14
C PHE A 292 -10.76 -35.93 -1.50
N GLY A 293 -11.68 -35.02 -1.22
CA GLY A 293 -12.99 -35.32 -0.65
C GLY A 293 -14.06 -35.69 -1.69
N PRO A 294 -15.26 -36.08 -1.22
CA PRO A 294 -16.39 -36.43 -2.08
C PRO A 294 -16.93 -35.23 -2.88
N ASP A 295 -16.64 -34.01 -2.42
CA ASP A 295 -16.91 -32.75 -3.10
C ASP A 295 -15.87 -32.41 -4.17
N GLY A 296 -14.89 -33.29 -4.41
CA GLY A 296 -13.78 -33.07 -5.33
C GLY A 296 -12.71 -32.11 -4.80
N ALA A 297 -12.89 -31.56 -3.59
CA ALA A 297 -11.96 -30.61 -3.01
C ALA A 297 -10.72 -31.31 -2.46
N ALA A 298 -9.55 -30.71 -2.66
CA ALA A 298 -8.30 -31.21 -2.11
C ALA A 298 -8.26 -31.03 -0.59
N PHE A 299 -7.62 -31.96 0.10
CA PHE A 299 -7.33 -31.87 1.52
C PHE A 299 -5.94 -31.28 1.75
N SER A 300 -5.83 -30.37 2.71
CA SER A 300 -4.57 -29.71 3.07
C SER A 300 -4.13 -30.16 4.47
N PRO A 301 -2.83 -30.47 4.66
CA PRO A 301 -2.33 -30.82 5.98
C PRO A 301 -2.34 -29.60 6.90
N THR A 302 -2.79 -29.84 8.12
CA THR A 302 -2.90 -28.86 9.20
C THR A 302 -2.43 -29.52 10.49
N HIS A 303 -2.08 -28.73 11.49
CA HIS A 303 -1.71 -29.25 12.80
C HIS A 303 -2.26 -28.37 13.91
N THR A 304 -2.44 -28.97 15.09
CA THR A 304 -2.72 -28.26 16.33
C THR A 304 -1.78 -28.75 17.42
N ARG A 305 -1.35 -27.86 18.31
CA ARG A 305 -0.49 -28.22 19.45
C ARG A 305 -1.29 -28.05 20.75
N LYS A 306 -1.30 -29.08 21.59
CA LYS A 306 -1.89 -29.02 22.94
C LYS A 306 -0.84 -29.51 23.94
N GLY A 307 -0.31 -28.57 24.75
CA GLY A 307 0.86 -28.83 25.58
C GLY A 307 2.06 -29.20 24.73
N ASP A 308 2.69 -30.34 25.04
CA ASP A 308 3.83 -30.83 24.27
C ASP A 308 3.46 -31.76 23.09
N ARG A 309 2.17 -32.07 22.92
CA ARG A 309 1.70 -32.99 21.87
C ARG A 309 1.28 -32.24 20.61
N LEU A 310 1.83 -32.67 19.47
CA LEU A 310 1.46 -32.21 18.12
C LEU A 310 0.43 -33.16 17.50
N TYR A 311 -0.74 -32.64 17.15
CA TYR A 311 -1.77 -33.38 16.44
C TYR A 311 -1.80 -32.95 14.97
N ARG A 312 -1.73 -33.91 14.06
CA ARG A 312 -1.71 -33.68 12.59
C ARG A 312 -3.04 -34.10 11.98
N TYR A 313 -3.57 -33.29 11.06
CA TYR A 313 -4.84 -33.53 10.39
C TYR A 313 -4.78 -33.15 8.91
N TYR A 314 -5.59 -33.81 8.09
CA TYR A 314 -5.95 -33.34 6.75
C TYR A 314 -7.34 -32.71 6.80
N VAL A 315 -7.48 -31.49 6.28
CA VAL A 315 -8.75 -30.75 6.28
C VAL A 315 -9.13 -30.37 4.86
N SER A 316 -10.40 -30.57 4.49
CA SER A 316 -10.93 -30.17 3.18
C SER A 316 -10.73 -28.67 2.95
N GLN A 317 -10.25 -28.29 1.75
CA GLN A 317 -10.18 -26.88 1.37
C GLN A 317 -11.56 -26.19 1.37
N THR A 318 -12.65 -26.93 1.13
CA THR A 318 -14.01 -26.41 1.24
C THR A 318 -14.30 -25.96 2.66
N VAL A 319 -13.91 -26.75 3.67
CA VAL A 319 -14.09 -26.39 5.08
C VAL A 319 -13.19 -25.24 5.52
N LEU A 320 -11.94 -25.19 5.02
CA LEU A 320 -11.04 -24.07 5.31
C LEU A 320 -11.54 -22.73 4.73
N LYS A 321 -12.29 -22.76 3.63
CA LYS A 321 -12.82 -21.56 2.96
C LYS A 321 -14.22 -21.17 3.43
N HIS A 322 -15.10 -22.14 3.67
CA HIS A 322 -16.54 -21.92 3.88
C HIS A 322 -17.02 -22.29 5.29
N GLY A 323 -16.15 -22.84 6.14
CA GLY A 323 -16.46 -23.17 7.53
C GLY A 323 -16.84 -24.63 7.76
N ALA A 324 -17.13 -24.96 9.02
CA ALA A 324 -17.49 -26.31 9.43
C ALA A 324 -18.86 -26.72 8.87
N GLY A 325 -19.00 -27.97 8.42
CA GLY A 325 -20.23 -28.50 7.83
C GLY A 325 -20.34 -28.39 6.31
N SER A 326 -19.43 -27.66 5.65
CA SER A 326 -19.43 -27.50 4.18
C SER A 326 -18.89 -28.71 3.40
N CYS A 327 -18.30 -29.70 4.07
CA CYS A 327 -17.84 -30.96 3.49
C CYS A 327 -18.25 -32.11 4.41
N PRO A 328 -18.83 -33.22 3.89
CA PRO A 328 -19.28 -34.36 4.71
C PRO A 328 -18.17 -35.00 5.55
N VAL A 329 -16.94 -35.04 5.05
CA VAL A 329 -15.78 -35.63 5.74
C VAL A 329 -15.09 -34.60 6.63
N GLY A 330 -14.93 -33.37 6.14
CA GLY A 330 -14.44 -32.22 6.89
C GLY A 330 -12.97 -32.28 7.32
N ARG A 331 -12.63 -33.10 8.32
CA ARG A 331 -11.27 -33.28 8.85
C ARG A 331 -10.98 -34.73 9.20
N VAL A 332 -9.73 -35.15 8.98
CA VAL A 332 -9.28 -36.52 9.20
C VAL A 332 -7.93 -36.52 9.92
N PRO A 333 -7.70 -37.37 10.95
CA PRO A 333 -6.38 -37.53 11.56
C PRO A 333 -5.34 -38.00 10.54
N ALA A 334 -4.19 -37.32 10.48
CA ALA A 334 -3.17 -37.64 9.48
C ALA A 334 -2.61 -39.06 9.67
N GLY A 335 -2.32 -39.47 10.91
CA GLY A 335 -1.75 -40.79 11.17
C GLY A 335 -2.64 -41.95 10.71
N GLU A 336 -3.95 -41.84 10.91
CA GLU A 336 -4.91 -42.90 10.53
C GLU A 336 -5.04 -43.02 9.01
N ILE A 337 -5.18 -41.88 8.30
CA ILE A 337 -5.33 -41.92 6.84
C ILE A 337 -4.02 -42.28 6.13
N GLU A 338 -2.88 -41.84 6.65
CA GLU A 338 -1.56 -42.21 6.12
C GLU A 338 -1.33 -43.71 6.28
N ALA A 339 -1.60 -44.28 7.47
CA ALA A 339 -1.49 -45.72 7.72
C ALA A 339 -2.42 -46.53 6.81
N ALA A 340 -3.69 -46.12 6.67
CA ALA A 340 -4.65 -46.84 5.82
C ALA A 340 -4.26 -46.84 4.33
N VAL A 341 -3.65 -45.76 3.83
CA VAL A 341 -3.13 -45.73 2.45
C VAL A 341 -1.89 -46.61 2.30
N ILE A 342 -0.97 -46.59 3.28
CA ILE A 342 0.21 -47.47 3.28
C ILE A 342 -0.20 -48.94 3.31
N ASP A 343 -1.14 -49.32 4.17
CA ASP A 343 -1.62 -50.70 4.28
C ASP A 343 -2.28 -51.17 2.97
N GLN A 344 -3.02 -50.28 2.29
CA GLN A 344 -3.58 -50.59 0.99
C GLN A 344 -2.48 -50.77 -0.08
N LEU A 345 -1.46 -49.93 -0.08
CA LEU A 345 -0.31 -50.08 -0.98
C LEU A 345 0.43 -51.40 -0.74
N ARG A 346 0.68 -51.75 0.54
CA ARG A 346 1.28 -53.04 0.95
C ARG A 346 0.45 -54.23 0.46
N ALA A 347 -0.88 -54.15 0.56
CA ALA A 347 -1.76 -55.19 0.06
C ALA A 347 -1.70 -55.34 -1.47
N VAL A 348 -1.66 -54.22 -2.21
CA VAL A 348 -1.56 -54.23 -3.68
C VAL A 348 -0.23 -54.81 -4.16
N PHE A 349 0.89 -54.49 -3.51
CA PHE A 349 2.20 -55.07 -3.87
C PHE A 349 2.28 -56.59 -3.71
N ARG A 350 1.42 -57.17 -2.86
CA ARG A 350 1.36 -58.62 -2.65
C ARG A 350 0.51 -59.34 -3.72
N GLN A 351 -0.23 -58.61 -4.56
CA GLN A 351 -1.09 -59.21 -5.59
C GLN A 351 -0.29 -59.72 -6.80
N PRO A 352 -0.52 -60.98 -7.25
CA PRO A 352 0.22 -61.57 -8.38
C PRO A 352 0.12 -60.79 -9.69
N GLU A 353 -1.03 -60.17 -9.95
CA GLU A 353 -1.29 -59.40 -11.17
C GLU A 353 -0.44 -58.13 -11.25
N ILE A 354 -0.24 -57.47 -10.10
CA ILE A 354 0.61 -56.28 -9.98
C ILE A 354 2.06 -56.67 -10.19
N VAL A 355 2.52 -57.75 -9.56
CA VAL A 355 3.88 -58.30 -9.73
C VAL A 355 4.15 -58.60 -11.21
N ALA A 356 3.24 -59.30 -11.89
CA ALA A 356 3.35 -59.60 -13.32
C ALA A 356 3.31 -58.33 -14.20
N GLY A 357 2.49 -57.34 -13.83
CA GLY A 357 2.42 -56.04 -14.49
C GLY A 357 3.70 -55.22 -14.35
N THR A 358 4.26 -55.12 -13.13
CA THR A 358 5.57 -54.51 -12.87
C THR A 358 6.68 -55.19 -13.63
N TRP A 359 6.69 -56.53 -13.67
CA TRP A 359 7.68 -57.27 -14.43
C TRP A 359 7.58 -56.96 -15.93
N LYS A 360 6.37 -56.96 -16.50
CA LYS A 360 6.16 -56.64 -17.92
C LYS A 360 6.57 -55.20 -18.26
N ALA A 361 6.30 -54.24 -17.38
CA ALA A 361 6.71 -52.85 -17.54
C ALA A 361 8.22 -52.65 -17.38
N ALA A 362 8.86 -53.33 -16.42
CA ALA A 362 10.30 -53.27 -16.20
C ALA A 362 11.09 -53.93 -17.36
N ARG A 363 10.59 -55.05 -17.89
CA ARG A 363 11.19 -55.77 -19.02
C ARG A 363 11.22 -54.95 -20.32
N ALA A 364 10.28 -54.02 -20.49
CA ALA A 364 10.28 -53.16 -21.68
C ALA A 364 11.53 -52.27 -21.79
N HIS A 365 12.29 -52.09 -20.70
CA HIS A 365 13.42 -51.15 -20.63
C HIS A 365 14.72 -51.79 -20.08
N ALA A 366 14.69 -53.05 -19.63
CA ALA A 366 15.87 -53.83 -19.23
C ALA A 366 15.60 -55.34 -19.39
N ASP A 367 16.39 -56.02 -20.22
CA ASP A 367 16.12 -57.41 -20.65
C ASP A 367 16.42 -58.48 -19.58
N ASP A 368 17.20 -58.17 -18.55
CA ASP A 368 17.70 -59.13 -17.54
C ASP A 368 16.84 -59.26 -16.26
N ILE A 369 15.68 -58.59 -16.19
CA ILE A 369 14.82 -58.64 -14.99
C ILE A 369 13.87 -59.85 -15.08
N THR A 370 14.07 -60.85 -14.22
CA THR A 370 13.15 -61.99 -14.09
C THR A 370 11.95 -61.66 -13.21
N GLU A 371 10.82 -62.34 -13.43
CA GLU A 371 9.59 -62.18 -12.63
C GLU A 371 9.83 -62.53 -11.15
N ALA A 372 10.69 -63.50 -10.88
CA ALA A 372 11.11 -63.89 -9.53
C ALA A 372 11.87 -62.76 -8.82
N ASN A 373 12.75 -62.04 -9.51
CA ASN A 373 13.51 -60.92 -8.95
C ASN A 373 12.62 -59.71 -8.69
N ALA A 374 11.69 -59.37 -9.60
CA ALA A 374 10.71 -58.31 -9.39
C ALA A 374 9.79 -58.61 -8.19
N ARG A 375 9.36 -59.87 -8.04
CA ARG A 375 8.59 -60.32 -6.89
C ARG A 375 9.38 -60.27 -5.58
N ALA A 376 10.65 -60.63 -5.60
CA ALA A 376 11.53 -60.58 -4.43
C ALA A 376 11.77 -59.13 -3.99
N ALA A 377 12.07 -58.23 -4.93
CA ALA A 377 12.23 -56.80 -4.67
C ALA A 377 10.96 -56.19 -4.05
N LEU A 378 9.79 -56.38 -4.66
CA LEU A 378 8.52 -55.86 -4.11
C LEU A 378 8.19 -56.42 -2.72
N ARG A 379 8.65 -57.64 -2.39
CA ARG A 379 8.50 -58.22 -1.04
C ARG A 379 9.50 -57.67 -0.03
N GLN A 380 10.69 -57.27 -0.47
CA GLN A 380 11.71 -56.63 0.37
C GLN A 380 11.37 -55.17 0.69
N LEU A 381 10.50 -54.52 -0.11
CA LEU A 381 10.06 -53.14 0.14
C LEU A 381 9.28 -53.00 1.47
N ASP A 382 8.53 -54.03 1.85
CA ASP A 382 7.67 -54.02 3.03
C ASP A 382 8.43 -53.87 4.37
N PRO A 383 9.48 -54.66 4.66
CA PRO A 383 10.32 -54.46 5.84
C PRO A 383 11.19 -53.20 5.77
N LEU A 384 11.65 -52.79 4.57
CA LEU A 384 12.45 -51.57 4.40
C LEU A 384 11.63 -50.29 4.61
N TRP A 385 10.32 -50.32 4.34
CA TRP A 385 9.45 -49.14 4.41
C TRP A 385 9.51 -48.42 5.75
N ASP A 386 9.52 -49.17 6.85
CA ASP A 386 9.51 -48.62 8.21
C ASP A 386 10.88 -48.08 8.65
N GLU A 387 11.95 -48.41 7.91
CA GLU A 387 13.32 -47.92 8.11
C GLU A 387 13.63 -46.68 7.27
N LEU A 388 12.85 -46.43 6.20
CA LEU A 388 13.04 -45.26 5.32
C LEU A 388 12.79 -43.91 6.03
N PHE A 389 13.60 -42.91 5.67
CA PHE A 389 13.34 -41.54 6.10
C PHE A 389 11.96 -41.04 5.61
N PRO A 390 11.25 -40.20 6.38
CA PRO A 390 9.91 -39.71 6.01
C PRO A 390 9.84 -39.00 4.65
N THR A 391 10.93 -38.36 4.23
CA THR A 391 11.04 -37.71 2.92
C THR A 391 11.02 -38.73 1.79
N GLU A 392 11.65 -39.88 2.00
CA GLU A 392 11.76 -40.94 1.02
C GLU A 392 10.45 -41.72 0.92
N GLN A 393 9.79 -41.99 2.04
CA GLN A 393 8.41 -42.50 2.07
C GLN A 393 7.46 -41.58 1.27
N ALA A 394 7.58 -40.25 1.44
CA ALA A 394 6.79 -39.28 0.68
C ALA A 394 7.10 -39.29 -0.81
N ARG A 395 8.37 -39.43 -1.20
CA ARG A 395 8.78 -39.56 -2.61
C ARG A 395 8.16 -40.79 -3.25
N ILE A 396 8.29 -41.94 -2.60
CA ILE A 396 7.78 -43.23 -3.11
C ILE A 396 6.25 -43.19 -3.21
N VAL A 397 5.53 -42.68 -2.21
CA VAL A 397 4.07 -42.53 -2.31
C VAL A 397 3.68 -41.61 -3.47
N ALA A 398 4.40 -40.50 -3.71
CA ALA A 398 4.11 -39.59 -4.82
C ALA A 398 4.41 -40.18 -6.20
N LEU A 399 5.31 -41.17 -6.29
CA LEU A 399 5.58 -41.93 -7.51
C LEU A 399 4.47 -42.95 -7.79
N LEU A 400 3.97 -43.61 -6.75
CA LEU A 400 3.04 -44.73 -6.86
C LEU A 400 1.57 -44.31 -6.89
N VAL A 401 1.22 -43.31 -6.11
CA VAL A 401 -0.18 -42.88 -5.92
C VAL A 401 -0.47 -41.71 -6.83
N GLU A 402 -1.45 -41.89 -7.71
CA GLU A 402 -1.99 -40.80 -8.51
C GLU A 402 -2.91 -39.93 -7.67
N ARG A 403 -3.84 -40.57 -6.94
CA ARG A 403 -4.93 -39.90 -6.24
C ARG A 403 -5.53 -40.78 -5.16
N VAL A 404 -5.88 -40.19 -4.02
CA VAL A 404 -6.65 -40.81 -2.94
C VAL A 404 -7.97 -40.05 -2.79
N ASP A 405 -9.09 -40.72 -3.05
CA ASP A 405 -10.43 -40.19 -2.82
C ASP A 405 -10.95 -40.72 -1.47
N ILE A 406 -11.31 -39.84 -0.55
CA ILE A 406 -11.92 -40.20 0.74
C ILE A 406 -13.41 -39.90 0.76
N GLY A 407 -14.22 -40.87 1.18
CA GLY A 407 -15.65 -40.75 1.40
C GLY A 407 -16.03 -41.03 2.85
N THR A 408 -17.33 -40.99 3.15
CA THR A 408 -17.84 -41.27 4.51
C THR A 408 -17.72 -42.74 4.92
N ASN A 409 -17.61 -43.64 3.94
CA ASN A 409 -17.66 -45.09 4.14
C ASN A 409 -16.35 -45.80 3.78
N GLY A 410 -15.31 -45.06 3.40
CA GLY A 410 -14.04 -45.65 2.99
C GLY A 410 -13.15 -44.70 2.18
N LEU A 411 -12.04 -45.24 1.69
CA LEU A 411 -11.07 -44.56 0.84
C LEU A 411 -10.83 -45.37 -0.44
N ASN A 412 -10.50 -44.69 -1.53
CA ASN A 412 -10.11 -45.29 -2.80
C ASN A 412 -8.74 -44.74 -3.21
N VAL A 413 -7.79 -45.63 -3.50
CA VAL A 413 -6.43 -45.28 -3.92
C VAL A 413 -6.26 -45.64 -5.40
N ARG A 414 -5.96 -44.64 -6.23
CA ARG A 414 -5.60 -44.82 -7.64
C ARG A 414 -4.08 -44.80 -7.79
N LEU A 415 -3.57 -45.80 -8.49
CA LEU A 415 -2.13 -46.01 -8.65
C LEU A 415 -1.65 -45.64 -10.05
N ARG A 416 -0.40 -45.17 -10.14
CA ARG A 416 0.29 -44.94 -11.39
C ARG A 416 0.96 -46.22 -11.86
N VAL A 417 0.53 -46.72 -13.02
CA VAL A 417 1.10 -47.93 -13.63
C VAL A 417 2.59 -47.74 -13.97
N ASP A 418 2.99 -46.55 -14.43
CA ASP A 418 4.39 -46.25 -14.78
C ASP A 418 5.30 -46.07 -13.55
N GLY A 419 4.73 -45.61 -12.42
CA GLY A 419 5.46 -45.40 -11.16
C GLY A 419 5.95 -46.72 -10.54
N LEU A 420 5.18 -47.79 -10.74
CA LEU A 420 5.51 -49.15 -10.30
C LEU A 420 6.76 -49.71 -11.00
N GLY A 421 6.89 -49.49 -12.31
CA GLY A 421 8.08 -49.89 -13.07
C GLY A 421 9.33 -49.05 -12.77
N GLY A 422 9.14 -47.79 -12.36
CA GLY A 422 10.22 -46.94 -11.85
C GLY A 422 10.79 -47.45 -10.52
N LEU A 423 9.91 -47.73 -9.56
CA LEU A 423 10.30 -48.21 -8.23
C LEU A 423 11.04 -49.55 -8.30
N ALA A 424 10.54 -50.50 -9.11
CA ALA A 424 11.19 -51.80 -9.26
C ALA A 424 12.63 -51.70 -9.79
N ARG A 425 12.95 -50.70 -10.62
CA ARG A 425 14.32 -50.45 -11.11
C ARG A 425 15.22 -49.90 -10.02
N GLU A 426 14.74 -48.92 -9.25
CA GLU A 426 15.51 -48.35 -8.13
C GLU A 426 15.83 -49.42 -7.06
N MET A 427 14.90 -50.35 -6.82
CA MET A 427 15.15 -51.49 -5.93
C MET A 427 16.21 -52.47 -6.47
N LEU A 428 16.16 -52.78 -7.77
CA LEU A 428 17.13 -53.69 -8.40
C LEU A 428 18.52 -53.07 -8.56
N ALA A 429 18.61 -51.73 -8.58
CA ALA A 429 19.86 -50.97 -8.60
C ALA A 429 20.48 -50.78 -7.20
N GLY A 430 19.75 -51.10 -6.12
CA GLY A 430 20.20 -50.93 -4.73
C GLY A 430 20.07 -49.50 -4.18
N ASP A 431 19.45 -48.58 -4.93
CA ASP A 431 19.37 -47.15 -4.57
C ASP A 431 18.48 -46.89 -3.34
N ILE A 432 17.52 -47.78 -3.08
CA ILE A 432 16.60 -47.69 -1.93
C ILE A 432 17.26 -48.19 -0.63
N GLU A 433 18.15 -49.17 -0.71
CA GLU A 433 18.91 -49.66 0.46
C GLU A 433 19.92 -48.63 0.99
N ALA A 434 20.39 -47.72 0.12
CA ALA A 434 21.25 -46.61 0.51
C ALA A 434 20.48 -45.42 1.14
N ALA A 435 19.15 -45.40 1.02
CA ALA A 435 18.25 -44.36 1.53
C ALA A 435 17.43 -44.80 2.76
N ALA A 436 17.53 -46.08 3.15
CA ALA A 436 17.16 -46.61 4.46
C ALA A 436 18.33 -46.41 5.43
#